data_AF-A0A6N8WZK2-F1
#
_entry.id   AF-A0A6N8WZK2-F1
#
_cell.length_a   1.000
_cell.length_b   1.000
_cell.length_c   1.000
_cell.angle_alpha   90.00
_cell.angle_beta   90.00
_cell.angle_gamma   90.00
#
_symmetry.space_group_name_H-M   'P 1'
#
loop_
_entity.id
_entity.type
_entity.pdbx_description
1 polymer ?
#
loop_
_entity_poly.entity_id
_entity_poly.type
_entity_poly.pdbx_seq_one_letter_code
_entity_poly.pdbx_strand_id
1 'polypeptide(L)'
;MRTGMSYVLTALLLAALAAVAYGASRVERGVARAQQRMATLDLQAPASAYADLLDDLNAAGPLAGLFGAARADLETRRAAVRYWQGDYSGLLEDYAGGNSGAAGANLALQFIVANAATRAALDTLEPDSADRDATLGALDGAIDVYLGVLQQSPDHRDAAYNYEYLLRLRADLASGAEIPMTPNNPHGREGEAPEDTEMEEIQIYVPVQQDVDPEIDESPTLGAGQRIRRRG
;
A
#
# COMPACT_ATOMS: atom_id res chain seq x y z
N MET A 1 -40.28 -36.04 23.82
CA MET A 1 -39.92 -34.60 23.95
C MET A 1 -38.41 -34.36 23.86
N ARG A 2 -37.57 -35.18 24.51
CA ARG A 2 -36.10 -35.01 24.54
C ARG A 2 -35.41 -35.16 23.16
N THR A 3 -35.92 -36.04 22.30
CA THR A 3 -35.41 -36.25 20.92
C THR A 3 -35.78 -35.11 19.96
N GLY A 4 -37.02 -34.59 20.03
CA GLY A 4 -37.43 -33.44 19.21
C GLY A 4 -36.63 -32.17 19.52
N MET A 5 -36.35 -31.92 20.80
CA MET A 5 -35.48 -30.81 21.24
C MET A 5 -34.06 -30.97 20.70
N SER A 6 -33.53 -32.20 20.66
CA SER A 6 -32.20 -32.49 20.11
C SER A 6 -32.13 -32.18 18.61
N TYR A 7 -33.13 -32.57 17.82
CA TYR A 7 -33.15 -32.29 16.38
C TYR A 7 -33.25 -30.80 16.07
N VAL A 8 -34.04 -30.05 16.84
CA VAL A 8 -34.15 -28.59 16.71
C VAL A 8 -32.81 -27.92 17.04
N LEU A 9 -32.15 -28.33 18.12
CA LEU A 9 -30.80 -27.84 18.47
C LEU A 9 -29.78 -28.15 17.38
N THR A 10 -29.77 -29.36 16.84
CA THR A 10 -28.86 -29.74 15.73
C THR A 10 -29.15 -28.92 14.48
N ALA A 11 -30.42 -28.72 14.12
CA ALA A 11 -30.80 -27.91 12.95
C ALA A 11 -30.37 -26.44 13.10
N LEU A 12 -30.54 -25.87 14.29
CA LEU A 12 -30.07 -24.51 14.58
C LEU A 12 -28.56 -24.39 14.49
N LEU A 13 -27.81 -25.38 14.98
CA LEU A 13 -26.35 -25.40 14.93
C LEU A 13 -25.85 -25.53 13.48
N LEU A 14 -26.48 -26.39 12.68
CA LEU A 14 -26.16 -26.51 11.24
C LEU A 14 -26.51 -25.23 10.47
N ALA A 15 -27.64 -24.59 10.78
CA ALA A 15 -28.00 -23.31 10.18
C ALA A 15 -27.00 -22.19 10.52
N ALA A 16 -26.53 -22.15 11.78
CA ALA A 16 -25.49 -21.22 12.19
C ALA A 16 -24.16 -21.48 11.45
N LEU A 17 -23.75 -22.75 11.33
CA LEU A 17 -22.56 -23.13 10.57
C LEU A 17 -22.68 -22.75 9.09
N ALA A 18 -23.83 -22.98 8.48
CA ALA A 18 -24.11 -22.61 7.10
C ALA A 18 -24.06 -21.08 6.90
N ALA A 19 -24.58 -20.30 7.86
CA ALA A 19 -24.51 -18.85 7.82
C ALA A 19 -23.06 -18.34 7.90
N VAL A 20 -22.22 -18.93 8.76
CA VAL A 20 -20.80 -18.62 8.86
C VAL A 20 -20.07 -18.94 7.54
N ALA A 21 -20.30 -20.14 6.99
CA ALA A 21 -19.69 -20.54 5.72
C ALA A 21 -20.13 -19.65 4.55
N TYR A 22 -21.41 -19.25 4.53
CA TYR A 22 -21.92 -18.31 3.53
C TYR A 22 -21.29 -16.92 3.66
N GLY A 23 -21.13 -16.41 4.88
CA GLY A 23 -20.42 -15.17 5.17
C GLY A 23 -18.97 -15.22 4.67
N ALA A 24 -18.24 -16.28 5.01
CA ALA A 24 -16.87 -16.48 4.54
C ALA A 24 -16.78 -16.50 3.00
N SER A 25 -17.69 -17.22 2.32
CA SER A 25 -17.70 -17.26 0.85
C SER A 25 -17.97 -15.89 0.22
N ARG A 26 -18.78 -15.03 0.86
CA ARG A 26 -18.99 -13.64 0.38
C ARG A 26 -17.72 -12.81 0.49
N VAL A 27 -17.03 -12.89 1.62
CA VAL A 27 -15.76 -12.18 1.85
C VAL A 27 -14.73 -12.64 0.81
N GLU A 28 -14.54 -13.95 0.63
CA GLU A 28 -13.61 -14.49 -0.36
C GLU A 28 -13.89 -14.00 -1.78
N ARG A 29 -15.16 -14.00 -2.20
CA ARG A 29 -15.56 -13.47 -3.52
C ARG A 29 -15.32 -11.97 -3.65
N GLY A 30 -15.54 -11.21 -2.56
CA GLY A 30 -15.25 -9.79 -2.51
C GLY A 30 -13.76 -9.50 -2.68
N VAL A 31 -12.93 -10.20 -1.89
CA VAL A 31 -11.47 -10.13 -1.96
C VAL A 31 -10.95 -10.49 -3.35
N ALA A 32 -11.44 -11.58 -3.95
CA ALA A 32 -11.02 -12.00 -5.29
C ALA A 32 -11.32 -10.92 -6.36
N ARG A 33 -12.49 -10.27 -6.27
CA ARG A 33 -12.86 -9.18 -7.19
C ARG A 33 -12.00 -7.94 -6.97
N ALA A 34 -11.71 -7.58 -5.72
CA ALA A 34 -10.84 -6.46 -5.40
C ALA A 34 -9.41 -6.71 -5.91
N GLN A 35 -8.87 -7.92 -5.74
CA GLN A 35 -7.57 -8.31 -6.28
C GLN A 35 -7.51 -8.27 -7.81
N GLN A 36 -8.59 -8.68 -8.49
CA GLN A 36 -8.67 -8.58 -9.95
C GLN A 36 -8.58 -7.12 -10.44
N ARG A 37 -9.14 -6.17 -9.68
CA ARG A 37 -9.09 -4.73 -10.00
C ARG A 37 -7.75 -4.07 -9.64
N MET A 38 -7.09 -4.53 -8.58
CA MET A 38 -5.71 -4.14 -8.27
C MET A 38 -4.77 -4.49 -9.43
N ALA A 39 -4.97 -5.64 -10.09
CA ALA A 39 -4.20 -6.05 -11.26
C ALA A 39 -4.40 -5.12 -12.47
N THR A 40 -5.47 -4.33 -12.49
CA THR A 40 -5.72 -3.29 -13.51
C THR A 40 -5.33 -1.88 -13.05
N LEU A 41 -4.60 -1.75 -11.93
CA LEU A 41 -4.17 -0.47 -11.33
C LEU A 41 -5.32 0.48 -10.94
N ASP A 42 -6.56 -0.02 -10.85
CA ASP A 42 -7.67 0.72 -10.24
C ASP A 42 -7.60 0.51 -8.73
N LEU A 43 -7.02 1.47 -8.01
CA LEU A 43 -6.83 1.40 -6.56
C LEU A 43 -8.04 1.93 -5.78
N GLN A 44 -8.88 2.79 -6.38
CA GLN A 44 -10.03 3.41 -5.72
C GLN A 44 -11.16 2.41 -5.46
N ALA A 45 -11.49 1.56 -6.44
CA ALA A 45 -12.56 0.58 -6.28
C ALA A 45 -12.25 -0.54 -5.24
N PRO A 46 -11.00 -1.03 -5.11
CA PRO A 46 -10.61 -1.94 -4.03
C PRO A 46 -10.69 -1.31 -2.63
N ALA A 47 -10.32 -0.04 -2.47
CA ALA A 47 -10.34 0.63 -1.16
C ALA A 47 -11.75 0.67 -0.55
N SER A 48 -12.74 1.07 -1.35
CA SER A 48 -14.16 1.07 -0.94
C SER A 48 -14.70 -0.34 -0.69
N ALA A 49 -14.38 -1.29 -1.56
CA ALA A 49 -14.82 -2.68 -1.39
C ALA A 49 -14.31 -3.31 -0.08
N TYR A 50 -13.07 -3.04 0.34
CA TYR A 50 -12.55 -3.52 1.62
C TYR A 50 -13.20 -2.82 2.82
N ALA A 51 -13.53 -1.53 2.71
CA ALA A 51 -14.26 -0.81 3.75
C ALA A 51 -15.66 -1.38 3.96
N ASP A 52 -16.42 -1.61 2.88
CA ASP A 52 -17.76 -2.21 2.93
C ASP A 52 -17.73 -3.60 3.58
N LEU A 53 -16.74 -4.43 3.24
CA LEU A 53 -16.58 -5.76 3.85
C LEU A 53 -16.26 -5.69 5.35
N LEU A 54 -15.47 -4.71 5.79
CA LEU A 54 -15.20 -4.51 7.22
C LEU A 54 -16.47 -4.08 7.96
N ASP A 55 -17.28 -3.20 7.38
CA ASP A 55 -18.55 -2.78 7.96
C ASP A 55 -19.56 -3.93 8.05
N ASP A 56 -19.63 -4.78 7.03
CA ASP A 56 -20.44 -6.01 7.06
C ASP A 56 -20.02 -6.95 8.21
N LEU A 57 -18.71 -7.12 8.42
CA LEU A 57 -18.20 -7.95 9.53
C LEU A 57 -18.44 -7.32 10.90
N ASN A 58 -18.40 -5.98 11.01
CA ASN A 58 -18.75 -5.26 12.23
C ASN A 58 -20.22 -5.40 12.59
N ALA A 59 -21.10 -5.38 11.57
CA ALA A 59 -22.54 -5.51 11.74
C ALA A 59 -22.97 -6.91 12.23
N ALA A 60 -22.09 -7.90 12.21
CA ALA A 60 -22.36 -9.27 12.68
C ALA A 60 -22.56 -9.39 14.21
N GLY A 61 -22.39 -8.29 14.96
CA GLY A 61 -22.74 -8.21 16.38
C GLY A 61 -21.97 -9.23 17.24
N PRO A 62 -22.62 -10.08 18.04
CA PRO A 62 -21.94 -11.06 18.90
C PRO A 62 -21.03 -12.05 18.16
N LEU A 63 -21.27 -12.26 16.85
CA LEU A 63 -20.46 -13.15 16.02
C LEU A 63 -19.19 -12.48 15.47
N ALA A 64 -19.02 -11.16 15.65
CA ALA A 64 -17.88 -10.42 15.12
C ALA A 64 -16.53 -11.01 15.57
N GLY A 65 -16.45 -11.51 16.81
CA GLY A 65 -15.23 -12.15 17.33
C GLY A 65 -14.81 -13.41 16.57
N LEU A 66 -15.74 -14.12 15.93
CA LEU A 66 -15.43 -15.30 15.11
C LEU A 66 -14.70 -14.93 13.81
N PHE A 67 -14.84 -13.69 13.36
CA PHE A 67 -14.25 -13.18 12.12
C PHE A 67 -12.98 -12.36 12.35
N GLY A 68 -12.37 -12.42 13.54
CA GLY A 68 -11.19 -11.61 13.89
C GLY A 68 -10.03 -11.75 12.89
N ALA A 69 -9.73 -12.97 12.43
CA ALA A 69 -8.67 -13.21 11.44
C ALA A 69 -9.01 -12.62 10.06
N ALA A 70 -10.26 -12.78 9.60
CA ALA A 70 -10.72 -12.20 8.33
C ALA A 70 -10.72 -10.67 8.38
N ARG A 71 -11.12 -10.09 9.52
CA ARG A 71 -11.07 -8.66 9.76
C ARG A 71 -9.62 -8.15 9.73
N ALA A 72 -8.70 -8.80 10.43
CA ALA A 72 -7.29 -8.43 10.43
C ALA A 72 -6.67 -8.48 9.01
N ASP A 73 -7.00 -9.50 8.22
CA ASP A 73 -6.59 -9.60 6.81
C ASP A 73 -7.16 -8.44 5.96
N LEU A 74 -8.46 -8.14 6.10
CA LEU A 74 -9.11 -7.03 5.39
C LEU A 74 -8.54 -5.66 5.80
N GLU A 75 -8.26 -5.42 7.08
CA GLU A 75 -7.59 -4.21 7.56
C GLU A 75 -6.21 -4.05 6.92
N THR A 76 -5.42 -5.13 6.87
CA THR A 76 -4.09 -5.15 6.23
C THR A 76 -4.20 -4.82 4.74
N ARG A 77 -5.16 -5.44 4.03
CA ARG A 77 -5.38 -5.18 2.60
C ARG A 77 -5.84 -3.75 2.33
N ARG A 78 -6.77 -3.23 3.13
CA ARG A 78 -7.22 -1.83 3.02
C ARG A 78 -6.06 -0.87 3.26
N ALA A 79 -5.24 -1.11 4.29
CA ALA A 79 -4.05 -0.31 4.56
C ALA A 79 -3.06 -0.36 3.40
N ALA A 80 -2.81 -1.54 2.82
CA ALA A 80 -1.93 -1.68 1.66
C ALA A 80 -2.44 -0.88 0.45
N VAL A 81 -3.74 -0.92 0.16
CA VAL A 81 -4.32 -0.12 -0.94
C VAL A 81 -4.14 1.37 -0.69
N ARG A 82 -4.44 1.86 0.52
CA ARG A 82 -4.25 3.28 0.86
C ARG A 82 -2.78 3.70 0.77
N TYR A 83 -1.87 2.84 1.21
CA TYR A 83 -0.43 3.05 1.06
C TYR A 83 -0.05 3.22 -0.42
N TRP A 84 -0.52 2.33 -1.31
CA TRP A 84 -0.24 2.43 -2.75
C TRP A 84 -0.94 3.62 -3.43
N GLN A 85 -2.01 4.15 -2.83
CA GLN A 85 -2.67 5.39 -3.29
C GLN A 85 -1.92 6.66 -2.85
N GLY A 86 -0.89 6.55 -2.00
CA GLY A 86 -0.20 7.70 -1.43
C GLY A 86 -0.95 8.38 -0.28
N ASP A 87 -2.06 7.82 0.21
CA ASP A 87 -2.86 8.35 1.33
C ASP A 87 -2.21 7.97 2.67
N TYR A 88 -0.97 8.43 2.88
CA TYR A 88 -0.19 8.11 4.08
C TYR A 88 -0.75 8.79 5.33
N SER A 89 -1.16 10.07 5.23
CA SER A 89 -1.70 10.83 6.36
C SER A 89 -3.02 10.23 6.87
N GLY A 90 -3.96 9.97 5.97
CA GLY A 90 -5.24 9.37 6.33
C GLY A 90 -5.09 7.93 6.85
N LEU A 91 -4.07 7.20 6.39
CA LEU A 91 -3.72 5.91 6.97
C LEU A 91 -3.20 6.04 8.40
N LEU A 92 -2.35 7.03 8.69
CA LEU A 92 -1.81 7.25 10.04
C LEU A 92 -2.88 7.72 11.03
N GLU A 93 -3.80 8.59 10.60
CA GLU A 93 -4.92 9.07 11.43
C GLU A 93 -5.81 7.92 11.94
N ASP A 94 -6.14 6.96 11.07
CA ASP A 94 -6.93 5.78 11.40
C ASP A 94 -6.30 4.94 12.53
N TYR A 95 -4.97 4.93 12.66
CA TYR A 95 -4.24 4.11 13.62
C TYR A 95 -3.68 4.89 14.82
N ALA A 96 -3.55 6.21 14.74
CA ALA A 96 -3.19 7.07 15.87
C ALA A 96 -4.35 7.20 16.89
N GLY A 97 -5.60 7.15 16.44
CA GLY A 97 -6.79 7.47 17.23
C GLY A 97 -7.44 6.36 18.08
N GLY A 98 -6.84 5.17 18.18
CA GLY A 98 -7.36 4.09 19.04
C GLY A 98 -7.62 2.72 18.38
N ASN A 99 -7.40 2.57 17.07
CA ASN A 99 -7.31 1.24 16.42
C ASN A 99 -5.93 0.57 16.61
N SER A 100 -5.03 1.21 17.36
CA SER A 100 -3.68 0.75 17.67
C SER A 100 -3.65 -0.58 18.43
N GLY A 101 -4.73 -0.98 19.12
CA GLY A 101 -4.83 -2.29 19.76
C GLY A 101 -4.90 -3.48 18.77
N ALA A 102 -5.60 -3.30 17.64
CA ALA A 102 -5.70 -4.32 16.58
C ALA A 102 -4.43 -4.32 15.71
N ALA A 103 -3.89 -3.13 15.41
CA ALA A 103 -2.58 -3.00 14.77
C ALA A 103 -1.48 -3.64 15.62
N GLY A 104 -1.47 -3.45 16.95
CA GLY A 104 -0.50 -4.00 17.89
C GLY A 104 -0.35 -5.53 17.86
N ALA A 105 -1.39 -6.27 17.45
CA ALA A 105 -1.35 -7.72 17.28
C ALA A 105 -1.13 -8.17 15.82
N ASN A 106 -1.33 -7.28 14.84
CA ASN A 106 -1.22 -7.58 13.43
C ASN A 106 0.07 -7.02 12.83
N LEU A 107 1.11 -7.86 12.80
CA LEU A 107 2.44 -7.52 12.35
C LEU A 107 2.49 -6.99 10.90
N ALA A 108 1.70 -7.58 10.00
CA ALA A 108 1.66 -7.17 8.59
C ALA A 108 1.07 -5.76 8.44
N LEU A 109 0.06 -5.44 9.25
CA LEU A 109 -0.51 -4.10 9.29
C LEU A 109 0.48 -3.09 9.88
N GLN A 110 1.18 -3.42 10.98
CA GLN A 110 2.21 -2.55 11.53
C GLN A 110 3.30 -2.23 10.52
N PHE A 111 3.75 -3.23 9.75
CA PHE A 111 4.73 -3.04 8.70
C PHE A 111 4.29 -2.00 7.66
N ILE A 112 3.04 -2.07 7.19
CA ILE A 112 2.48 -1.10 6.24
C ILE A 112 2.37 0.30 6.87
N VAL A 113 1.91 0.39 8.11
CA VAL A 113 1.79 1.67 8.84
C VAL A 113 3.17 2.31 9.06
N ALA A 114 4.20 1.52 9.36
CA ALA A 114 5.58 2.01 9.48
C ALA A 114 6.13 2.51 8.14
N ASN A 115 5.85 1.81 7.04
CA ASN A 115 6.19 2.30 5.70
C ASN A 115 5.51 3.65 5.41
N ALA A 116 4.24 3.79 5.76
CA ALA A 116 3.48 5.03 5.58
C ALA A 116 4.01 6.18 6.46
N ALA A 117 4.29 5.90 7.74
CA ALA A 117 4.89 6.85 8.68
C ALA A 117 6.22 7.39 8.15
N THR A 118 7.06 6.49 7.63
CA THR A 118 8.33 6.85 7.00
C THR A 118 8.12 7.77 5.81
N ARG A 119 7.25 7.38 4.86
CA ARG A 119 6.98 8.19 3.65
C ARG A 119 6.42 9.57 4.01
N ALA A 120 5.45 9.63 4.93
CA ALA A 120 4.88 10.90 5.39
C ALA A 120 5.92 11.80 6.07
N ALA A 121 6.79 11.23 6.92
CA ALA A 121 7.82 11.99 7.63
C ALA A 121 8.93 12.54 6.72
N LEU A 122 9.21 11.85 5.61
CA LEU A 122 10.17 12.31 4.61
C LEU A 122 9.54 13.31 3.63
N ASP A 123 8.25 13.21 3.35
CA ASP A 123 7.53 14.15 2.47
C ASP A 123 7.50 15.59 3.04
N THR A 124 7.47 15.72 4.36
CA THR A 124 7.48 17.02 5.05
C THR A 124 8.88 17.50 5.44
N LEU A 125 9.93 16.76 5.09
CA LEU A 125 11.29 17.06 5.52
C LEU A 125 11.86 18.21 4.69
N GLU A 126 11.83 19.42 5.24
CA GLU A 126 12.59 20.56 4.73
C GLU A 126 14.03 20.52 5.28
N PRO A 127 15.06 20.92 4.49
CA PRO A 127 16.47 20.83 4.88
C PRO A 127 16.86 21.54 6.19
N ASP A 128 16.06 22.51 6.67
CA ASP A 128 16.42 23.43 7.77
C ASP A 128 15.26 23.73 8.75
N SER A 129 14.30 22.82 8.92
CA SER A 129 13.10 23.07 9.73
C SER A 129 13.06 22.30 11.07
N ALA A 130 12.18 22.76 11.97
CA ALA A 130 11.79 22.08 13.21
C ALA A 130 11.20 20.68 12.96
N ASP A 131 10.88 20.35 11.70
CA ASP A 131 10.34 19.06 11.30
C ASP A 131 11.40 17.96 11.34
N ARG A 132 12.71 18.29 11.37
CA ARG A 132 13.78 17.29 11.48
C ARG A 132 13.66 16.43 12.73
N ASP A 133 13.36 17.02 13.89
CA ASP A 133 13.20 16.27 15.14
C ASP A 133 11.95 15.37 15.10
N ALA A 134 10.87 15.85 14.49
CA ALA A 134 9.65 15.07 14.28
C ALA A 134 9.90 13.89 13.31
N THR A 135 10.65 14.13 12.22
CA THR A 135 11.08 13.09 11.28
C THR A 135 11.95 12.06 11.98
N LEU A 136 12.95 12.47 12.77
CA LEU A 136 13.78 11.55 13.55
C LEU A 136 12.94 10.68 14.48
N GLY A 137 11.95 11.24 15.18
CA GLY A 137 11.03 10.49 16.02
C GLY A 137 10.16 9.50 15.24
N ALA A 138 9.69 9.87 14.05
CA ALA A 138 8.95 8.96 13.17
C ALA A 138 9.84 7.82 12.64
N LEU A 139 11.10 8.11 12.30
CA LEU A 139 12.08 7.08 11.91
C LEU A 139 12.37 6.12 13.06
N ASP A 140 12.55 6.62 14.29
CA ASP A 140 12.75 5.79 15.48
C ASP A 140 11.56 4.82 15.68
N GLY A 141 10.33 5.32 15.59
CA GLY A 141 9.15 4.46 15.68
C GLY A 141 9.06 3.41 14.57
N ALA A 142 9.42 3.76 13.34
CA ALA A 142 9.44 2.80 12.22
C ALA A 142 10.54 1.74 12.37
N ILE A 143 11.73 2.13 12.85
CA ILE A 143 12.85 1.22 13.15
C ILE A 143 12.43 0.17 14.19
N ASP A 144 11.75 0.60 15.27
CA ASP A 144 11.26 -0.30 16.32
C ASP A 144 10.24 -1.31 15.75
N VAL A 145 9.35 -0.87 14.87
CA VAL A 145 8.38 -1.75 14.19
C VAL A 145 9.11 -2.76 13.30
N TYR A 146 10.04 -2.34 12.44
CA TYR A 146 10.78 -3.28 11.59
C TYR A 146 11.61 -4.28 12.40
N LEU A 147 12.21 -3.84 13.51
CA LEU A 147 12.89 -4.74 14.43
C LEU A 147 11.91 -5.77 15.02
N GLY A 148 10.72 -5.33 15.45
CA GLY A 148 9.67 -6.23 15.92
C GLY A 148 9.23 -7.24 14.86
N VAL A 149 9.13 -6.82 13.60
CA VAL A 149 8.87 -7.70 12.45
C VAL A 149 9.96 -8.75 12.30
N LEU A 150 11.23 -8.34 12.34
CA LEU A 150 12.38 -9.24 12.18
C LEU A 150 12.55 -10.21 13.35
N GLN A 151 12.18 -9.81 14.57
CA GLN A 151 12.17 -10.71 15.74
C GLN A 151 11.18 -11.87 15.57
N GLN A 152 10.04 -11.64 14.92
CA GLN A 152 9.01 -12.66 14.67
C GLN A 152 9.21 -13.40 13.34
N SER A 153 9.76 -12.71 12.34
CA SER A 153 10.02 -13.24 11.00
C SER A 153 11.41 -12.80 10.51
N PRO A 154 12.48 -13.52 10.92
CA PRO A 154 13.87 -13.14 10.62
C PRO A 154 14.19 -13.09 9.11
N ASP A 155 13.45 -13.84 8.30
CA ASP A 155 13.64 -13.92 6.84
C ASP A 155 12.82 -12.86 6.06
N HIS A 156 12.18 -11.91 6.76
CA HIS A 156 11.37 -10.86 6.11
C HIS A 156 12.25 -9.83 5.40
N ARG A 157 12.54 -10.09 4.12
CA ARG A 157 13.47 -9.29 3.29
C ARG A 157 13.19 -7.79 3.28
N ASP A 158 11.93 -7.39 3.11
CA ASP A 158 11.59 -5.97 3.00
C ASP A 158 11.79 -5.22 4.33
N ALA A 159 11.45 -5.86 5.46
CA ALA A 159 11.71 -5.32 6.80
C ALA A 159 13.22 -5.24 7.09
N ALA A 160 14.00 -6.25 6.67
CA ALA A 160 15.45 -6.24 6.82
C ALA A 160 16.07 -5.08 6.03
N TYR A 161 15.67 -4.90 4.77
CA TYR A 161 16.11 -3.80 3.94
C TYR A 161 15.71 -2.44 4.54
N ASN A 162 14.44 -2.27 4.90
CA ASN A 162 13.92 -1.01 5.44
C ASN A 162 14.57 -0.66 6.78
N TYR A 163 14.78 -1.63 7.66
CA TYR A 163 15.48 -1.45 8.94
C TYR A 163 16.89 -0.89 8.75
N GLU A 164 17.66 -1.55 7.89
CA GLU A 164 19.03 -1.17 7.55
C GLU A 164 19.10 0.19 6.85
N TYR A 165 18.16 0.47 5.95
CA TYR A 165 18.05 1.75 5.28
C TYR A 165 17.75 2.88 6.28
N LEU A 166 16.77 2.70 7.17
CA LEU A 166 16.39 3.71 8.14
C LEU A 166 17.46 3.98 9.19
N LEU A 167 18.22 2.97 9.61
CA LEU A 167 19.35 3.18 10.51
C LEU A 167 20.39 4.14 9.92
N ARG A 168 20.70 3.98 8.63
CA ARG A 168 21.64 4.87 7.91
C ARG A 168 21.04 6.25 7.71
N LEU A 169 19.82 6.31 7.17
CA LEU A 169 19.11 7.57 6.91
C LEU A 169 18.97 8.42 8.18
N ARG A 170 18.62 7.80 9.30
CA ARG A 170 18.51 8.47 10.60
C ARG A 170 19.86 9.02 11.06
N ALA A 171 20.95 8.24 10.91
CA ALA A 171 22.29 8.69 11.26
C ALA A 171 22.74 9.88 10.40
N ASP A 172 22.48 9.81 9.10
CA ASP A 172 22.78 10.88 8.14
C ASP A 172 21.99 12.16 8.51
N LEU A 173 20.68 12.03 8.74
CA LEU A 173 19.81 13.11 9.22
C LEU A 173 20.31 13.77 10.51
N ALA A 174 20.66 12.96 11.51
CA ALA A 174 21.13 13.44 12.79
C ALA A 174 22.49 14.15 12.68
N SER A 175 23.33 13.74 11.72
CA SER A 175 24.62 14.38 11.44
C SER A 175 24.50 15.65 10.58
N GLY A 176 23.32 15.90 10.00
CA GLY A 176 23.09 16.99 9.05
C GLY A 176 23.69 16.75 7.66
N ALA A 177 23.91 15.48 7.30
CA ALA A 177 24.33 15.12 5.95
C ALA A 177 23.22 15.44 4.93
N GLU A 178 23.62 15.80 3.71
CA GLU A 178 22.69 16.02 2.61
C GLU A 178 22.05 14.68 2.22
N ILE A 179 20.72 14.62 2.31
CA ILE A 179 19.97 13.42 1.94
C ILE A 179 19.65 13.52 0.46
N PRO A 180 19.95 12.49 -0.35
CA PRO A 180 19.39 12.39 -1.69
C PRO A 180 17.89 12.11 -1.58
N MET A 181 17.09 13.16 -1.34
CA MET A 181 15.66 13.12 -1.54
C MET A 181 15.41 12.91 -3.04
N THR A 182 14.61 11.91 -3.39
CA THR A 182 14.17 11.73 -4.77
C THR A 182 13.44 13.02 -5.17
N PRO A 183 13.88 13.73 -6.23
CA PRO A 183 13.14 14.89 -6.69
C PRO A 183 11.71 14.46 -7.02
N ASN A 184 10.74 15.35 -6.79
CA ASN A 184 9.39 15.16 -7.33
C ASN A 184 9.51 14.70 -8.79
N ASN A 185 9.01 13.50 -9.07
CA ASN A 185 9.00 12.96 -10.42
C ASN A 185 8.11 13.88 -11.27
N PRO A 186 8.48 14.26 -12.51
CA PRO A 186 7.61 15.02 -13.42
C PRO A 186 6.22 14.37 -13.65
N HIS A 187 6.01 13.12 -13.23
CA HIS A 187 4.71 12.44 -13.24
C HIS A 187 3.86 12.66 -11.98
N GLY A 188 4.24 13.56 -11.06
CA GLY A 188 3.57 13.71 -9.75
C GLY A 188 4.05 12.66 -8.73
N ARG A 189 3.36 12.55 -7.59
CA ARG A 189 3.72 11.57 -6.55
C ARG A 189 3.38 10.14 -6.98
N GLU A 190 4.02 9.17 -6.34
CA GLU A 190 3.73 7.74 -6.54
C GLU A 190 2.25 7.46 -6.22
N GLY A 191 1.44 7.14 -7.25
CA GLY A 191 0.00 6.87 -7.12
C GLY A 191 -0.93 8.05 -7.43
N GLU A 192 -0.40 9.27 -7.61
CA GLU A 192 -1.18 10.40 -8.11
C GLU A 192 -1.41 10.25 -9.62
N ALA A 193 -2.58 10.74 -10.09
CA ALA A 193 -2.76 10.93 -11.52
C ALA A 193 -1.74 11.97 -11.97
N PRO A 194 -1.01 11.74 -13.08
CA PRO A 194 -0.07 12.73 -13.58
C PRO A 194 -0.82 14.05 -13.77
N GLU A 195 -0.28 15.14 -13.22
CA GLU A 195 -0.79 16.47 -13.53
C GLU A 195 -0.78 16.65 -15.05
N ASP A 196 -1.79 17.33 -15.61
CA ASP A 196 -1.79 17.80 -17.00
C ASP A 196 -0.69 18.86 -17.17
N THR A 197 0.56 18.44 -17.02
CA THR A 197 1.75 19.20 -17.33
C THR A 197 1.93 19.13 -18.83
N GLU A 198 2.10 20.30 -19.47
CA GLU A 198 2.43 20.37 -20.88
C GLU A 198 3.67 19.49 -21.11
N MET A 199 3.53 18.42 -21.92
CA MET A 199 4.57 17.40 -22.16
C MET A 199 5.78 17.93 -22.96
N GLU A 200 6.14 19.20 -22.78
CA GLU A 200 7.15 19.91 -23.57
C GLU A 200 8.59 19.61 -23.11
N GLU A 201 8.80 18.90 -22.00
CA GLU A 201 10.17 18.63 -21.53
C GLU A 201 10.39 17.21 -20.96
N ILE A 202 9.87 16.17 -21.63
CA ILE A 202 10.36 14.81 -21.40
C ILE A 202 11.65 14.63 -22.20
N GLN A 203 12.80 15.00 -21.60
CA GLN A 203 14.11 14.65 -22.17
C GLN A 203 14.35 13.15 -21.96
N ILE A 204 13.94 12.34 -22.94
CA ILE A 204 14.25 10.91 -22.98
C ILE A 204 15.76 10.78 -23.22
N TYR A 205 16.51 10.46 -22.17
CA TYR A 205 17.92 10.12 -22.29
C TYR A 205 18.05 8.73 -22.91
N VAL A 206 18.16 8.66 -24.24
CA VAL A 206 18.50 7.43 -24.94
C VAL A 206 20.02 7.27 -24.86
N PRO A 207 20.57 6.28 -24.13
CA PRO A 207 22.00 6.02 -24.17
C PRO A 207 22.37 5.65 -25.61
N VAL A 208 23.11 6.54 -26.27
CA VAL A 208 23.67 6.28 -27.60
C VAL A 208 24.80 5.29 -27.39
N GLN A 209 24.68 4.10 -27.99
CA GLN A 209 25.79 3.16 -28.05
C GLN A 209 26.96 3.85 -28.77
N GLN A 210 28.13 3.90 -28.14
CA GLN A 210 29.33 4.60 -28.63
C GLN A 210 29.89 4.04 -29.95
N ASP A 211 29.30 2.97 -30.50
CA ASP A 211 29.82 2.26 -31.66
C ASP A 211 29.20 2.74 -33.00
N VAL A 212 28.49 3.88 -33.01
CA VAL A 212 27.88 4.42 -34.22
C VAL A 212 28.67 5.64 -34.72
N ASP A 213 29.21 5.46 -35.92
CA ASP A 213 30.01 6.38 -36.75
C ASP A 213 29.52 7.85 -36.71
N PRO A 214 30.38 8.85 -36.42
CA PRO A 214 30.00 10.26 -36.27
C PRO A 214 29.55 10.98 -37.56
N GLU A 215 29.33 10.29 -38.68
CA GLU A 215 28.84 10.89 -39.94
C GLU A 215 27.32 10.70 -40.19
N ILE A 216 26.53 10.34 -39.17
CA ILE A 216 25.06 10.39 -39.30
C ILE A 216 24.58 11.84 -39.13
N ASP A 217 24.48 12.51 -40.28
CA ASP A 217 23.78 13.76 -40.58
C ASP A 217 22.82 14.26 -39.49
N GLU A 218 23.07 15.46 -38.96
CA GLU A 218 22.32 16.18 -37.92
C GLU A 218 20.93 16.66 -38.40
N SER A 219 20.13 15.75 -38.92
CA SER A 219 18.75 16.01 -39.30
C SER A 219 17.95 14.72 -39.13
N PRO A 220 17.25 14.52 -37.99
CA PRO A 220 16.27 13.46 -37.91
C PRO A 220 15.16 13.85 -38.88
N THR A 221 15.26 13.35 -40.12
CA THR A 221 14.15 13.40 -41.05
C THR A 221 13.06 12.53 -40.43
N LEU A 222 12.12 13.18 -39.74
CA LEU A 222 10.82 12.63 -39.45
C LEU A 222 10.32 12.05 -40.76
N GLY A 223 10.30 10.72 -40.86
CA GLY A 223 9.89 10.02 -42.05
C GLY A 223 8.52 10.55 -42.45
N ALA A 224 8.45 11.26 -43.58
CA ALA A 224 7.21 11.73 -44.15
C ALA A 224 6.39 10.48 -44.51
N GLY A 225 5.52 10.07 -43.59
CA GLY A 225 4.65 8.91 -43.75
C GLY A 225 3.85 9.06 -45.04
N GLN A 226 4.17 8.24 -46.04
CA GLN A 226 3.33 8.17 -47.23
C GLN A 226 1.92 7.72 -46.82
N ARG A 227 0.92 8.48 -47.26
CA ARG A 227 -0.49 8.16 -47.03
C ARG A 227 -0.79 6.76 -47.56
N ILE A 228 -1.24 5.87 -46.67
CA ILE A 228 -1.69 4.52 -47.02
C ILE A 228 -2.86 4.64 -47.99
N ARG A 229 -2.65 4.24 -49.25
CA ARG A 229 -3.69 4.19 -50.28
C ARG A 229 -4.51 2.91 -50.08
N ARG A 230 -5.77 3.04 -49.69
CA ARG A 230 -6.73 1.94 -49.59
C ARG A 230 -6.97 1.39 -51.01
N ARG A 231 -6.61 0.12 -51.25
CA ARG A 231 -7.00 -0.59 -52.48
C ARG A 231 -8.40 -1.16 -52.26
N GLY A 232 -9.30 -0.91 -53.22
CA GLY A 232 -10.66 -1.43 -53.24
C GLY A 232 -10.72 -2.93 -53.49
#